data_AF-A0A3D2S7Y5-F1
#
_entry.id   AF-A0A3D2S7Y5-F1
#
_cell.length_a   1.000
_cell.length_b   1.000
_cell.length_c   1.000
_cell.angle_alpha   90.00
_cell.angle_beta   90.00
_cell.angle_gamma   90.00
#
_symmetry.space_group_name_H-M   'P 1'
#
loop_
_entity.id
_entity.type
_entity.pdbx_description
1 polymer ?
#
loop_
_entity_poly.entity_id
_entity_poly.type
_entity_poly.pdbx_seq_one_letter_code
_entity_poly.pdbx_strand_id
1 'polypeptide(L)'
;MKHTIIISALFILVGRMETAVAQDEPQFSQYMAAPVLFNPGAAGLEDAWITSVHIRSQWVNIPGAPQTQALISQLPVYRLRGGISLQVANDQVGQQQTTRAVGGYSWHLPVGKATLGLGVYGGIAARTLDGSKLIAPQGSYESVVDHNDNLLPTTLETAI
;
A
#
# COMPACT_ATOMS: atom_id res chain seq x y z
N MET A 1 41.82 4.31 15.28
CA MET A 1 40.81 4.95 16.14
C MET A 1 39.60 5.46 15.36
N LYS A 2 39.75 6.29 14.32
CA LYS A 2 38.61 6.81 13.52
C LYS A 2 37.78 5.70 12.85
N HIS A 3 38.45 4.72 12.24
CA HIS A 3 37.80 3.58 11.58
C HIS A 3 37.10 2.65 12.56
N THR A 4 37.64 2.47 13.77
CA THR A 4 37.05 1.64 14.83
C THR A 4 35.73 2.24 15.33
N ILE A 5 35.65 3.56 15.45
CA ILE A 5 34.43 4.29 15.82
C ILE A 5 33.37 4.16 14.71
N ILE A 6 33.78 4.31 13.44
CA ILE A 6 32.88 4.13 12.29
C ILE A 6 32.32 2.71 12.22
N ILE A 7 33.16 1.69 12.44
CA ILE A 7 32.74 0.28 12.44
C ILE A 7 31.77 0.02 13.61
N SER A 8 32.04 0.56 14.80
CA SER A 8 31.12 0.42 15.94
C SER A 8 29.79 1.15 15.73
N ALA A 9 29.80 2.33 15.10
CA ALA A 9 28.59 3.08 14.76
C ALA A 9 27.76 2.35 13.70
N LEU A 10 28.41 1.73 12.71
CA LEU A 10 27.75 0.93 11.69
C LEU A 10 27.11 -0.34 12.29
N PHE A 11 27.79 -0.98 13.25
CA PHE A 11 27.28 -2.17 13.93
C PHE A 11 26.06 -1.86 14.82
N ILE A 12 26.04 -0.70 15.48
CA ILE A 12 24.90 -0.22 16.26
C ILE A 12 23.70 0.12 15.36
N LEU A 13 23.95 0.64 14.14
CA LEU A 13 22.88 0.95 13.17
C LEU A 13 22.19 -0.30 12.61
N VAL A 14 22.93 -1.41 12.47
CA VAL A 14 22.43 -2.67 11.90
C VAL A 14 21.85 -3.61 12.99
N GLY A 15 22.24 -3.44 14.25
CA GLY A 15 21.92 -4.37 15.35
C GLY A 15 20.55 -4.25 16.01
N ARG A 16 19.64 -3.40 15.52
CA ARG A 16 18.28 -3.30 16.07
C ARG A 16 17.38 -4.37 15.45
N MET A 17 17.35 -5.55 16.06
CA MET A 17 16.35 -6.57 15.73
C MET A 17 15.07 -6.27 16.52
N GLU A 18 14.19 -5.46 15.93
CA GLU A 18 12.83 -5.30 16.45
C GLU A 18 11.94 -6.45 15.96
N THR A 19 10.93 -6.78 16.77
CA THR A 19 9.90 -7.77 16.43
C THR A 19 9.22 -7.39 15.12
N ALA A 20 9.24 -8.29 14.13
CA ALA A 20 8.61 -8.05 12.86
C ALA A 20 7.09 -7.87 13.03
N VAL A 21 6.61 -6.67 12.77
CA VAL A 21 5.17 -6.40 12.63
C VAL A 21 4.80 -6.76 11.20
N ALA A 22 3.98 -7.78 11.02
CA ALA A 22 3.43 -8.12 9.71
C ALA A 22 2.43 -7.02 9.29
N GLN A 23 2.69 -6.38 8.15
CA GLN A 23 1.79 -5.38 7.58
C GLN A 23 1.06 -5.97 6.38
N ASP A 24 -0.26 -5.82 6.37
CA ASP A 24 -1.11 -6.31 5.29
C ASP A 24 -1.13 -5.28 4.15
N GLU A 25 -0.21 -5.47 3.20
CA GLU A 25 -0.05 -4.66 1.99
C GLU A 25 -0.45 -5.50 0.76
N PRO A 26 -1.27 -4.97 -0.17
CA PRO A 26 -1.67 -5.69 -1.36
C PRO A 26 -0.47 -5.95 -2.27
N GLN A 27 -0.31 -7.21 -2.67
CA GLN A 27 0.75 -7.63 -3.57
C GLN A 27 0.34 -7.49 -5.04
N PHE A 28 1.17 -6.84 -5.84
CA PHE A 28 0.98 -6.71 -7.29
C PHE A 28 1.95 -7.61 -8.05
N SER A 29 1.45 -8.47 -8.93
CA SER A 29 2.30 -9.33 -9.78
C SER A 29 3.03 -8.55 -10.88
N GLN A 30 2.43 -7.45 -11.35
CA GLN A 30 2.97 -6.61 -12.43
C GLN A 30 3.66 -5.35 -11.88
N TYR A 31 4.40 -5.48 -10.77
CA TYR A 31 5.04 -4.34 -10.09
C TYR A 31 5.96 -3.52 -11.00
N MET A 32 6.59 -4.17 -11.98
CA MET A 32 7.46 -3.53 -12.97
C MET A 32 6.74 -2.51 -13.87
N ALA A 33 5.41 -2.63 -14.03
CA ALA A 33 4.62 -1.72 -14.84
C ALA A 33 4.28 -0.40 -14.12
N ALA A 34 4.43 -0.34 -12.79
CA ALA A 34 4.30 0.89 -12.03
C ALA A 34 5.27 0.92 -10.83
N PRO A 35 6.55 1.24 -11.06
CA PRO A 35 7.55 1.33 -10.00
C PRO A 35 7.18 2.34 -8.90
N VAL A 36 6.35 3.33 -9.25
CA VAL A 36 5.85 4.37 -8.34
C VAL A 36 5.01 3.85 -7.17
N LEU A 37 4.49 2.61 -7.26
CA LEU A 37 3.83 1.91 -6.15
C LEU A 37 4.76 1.68 -4.97
N PHE A 38 6.03 1.38 -5.25
CA PHE A 38 7.01 0.98 -4.24
C PHE A 38 8.04 2.08 -3.98
N ASN A 39 8.33 2.90 -5.00
CA ASN A 39 9.30 3.97 -4.91
C ASN A 39 8.70 5.30 -5.42
N PRO A 40 8.35 6.26 -4.54
CA PRO A 40 7.85 7.56 -4.98
C PRO A 40 8.85 8.31 -5.87
N GLY A 41 10.16 8.09 -5.68
CA GLY A 41 11.21 8.69 -6.50
C GLY A 41 11.18 8.26 -7.97
N ALA A 42 10.43 7.20 -8.28
CA ALA A 42 10.21 6.73 -9.64
C ALA A 42 9.18 7.57 -10.42
N ALA A 43 8.38 8.42 -9.76
CA ALA A 43 7.39 9.24 -10.44
C ALA A 43 8.05 10.16 -11.47
N GLY A 44 7.50 10.24 -12.68
CA GLY A 44 7.98 11.13 -13.75
C GLY A 44 9.37 10.80 -14.31
N LEU A 45 9.89 9.58 -14.06
CA LEU A 45 11.10 9.09 -14.74
C LEU A 45 10.86 8.85 -16.24
N GLU A 46 9.62 8.53 -16.59
CA GLU A 46 9.17 8.49 -17.95
C GLU A 46 8.76 9.91 -18.35
N ASP A 47 9.36 10.44 -19.43
CA ASP A 47 9.14 11.80 -19.95
C ASP A 47 7.73 11.97 -20.58
N ALA A 48 6.72 11.29 -20.06
CA ALA A 48 5.34 11.36 -20.51
C ALA A 48 4.36 11.21 -19.32
N TRP A 49 3.15 11.74 -19.49
CA TRP A 49 2.06 11.40 -18.58
C TRP A 49 1.62 9.96 -18.82
N ILE A 50 1.68 9.14 -17.77
CA ILE A 50 1.29 7.73 -17.81
C ILE A 50 0.21 7.48 -16.79
N THR A 51 -0.83 6.78 -17.22
CA THR A 51 -1.89 6.28 -16.34
C THR A 51 -2.06 4.80 -16.59
N SER A 52 -2.05 4.01 -15.53
CA SER A 52 -2.21 2.55 -15.57
C SER A 52 -3.32 2.10 -14.63
N VAL A 53 -4.00 1.03 -15.05
CA VAL A 53 -5.03 0.36 -14.27
C VAL A 53 -4.57 -1.07 -14.02
N HIS A 54 -4.51 -1.47 -12.76
CA HIS A 54 -4.17 -2.83 -12.36
C HIS A 54 -5.36 -3.49 -11.69
N ILE A 55 -5.71 -4.67 -12.18
CA ILE A 55 -6.77 -5.50 -11.60
C ILE A 55 -6.15 -6.86 -11.32
N ARG A 56 -6.32 -7.31 -10.08
CA ARG A 56 -5.89 -8.63 -9.62
C ARG A 56 -7.09 -9.34 -9.01
N SER A 57 -7.38 -10.54 -9.51
CA SER A 57 -8.36 -11.44 -8.91
C SER A 57 -7.64 -12.74 -8.58
N GLN A 58 -7.80 -13.21 -7.34
CA GLN A 58 -7.25 -14.47 -6.86
C GLN A 58 -8.36 -15.47 -6.61
N TRP A 59 -8.02 -16.77 -6.62
CA TRP A 59 -8.94 -17.87 -6.27
C TRP A 59 -10.31 -17.76 -6.94
N VAL A 60 -10.29 -17.77 -8.27
CA VAL A 60 -11.49 -17.67 -9.12
C VAL A 60 -12.52 -18.71 -8.69
N ASN A 61 -13.78 -18.30 -8.62
CA ASN A 61 -14.95 -19.09 -8.17
C ASN A 61 -15.05 -19.35 -6.67
N ILE A 62 -14.23 -18.72 -5.83
CA ILE A 62 -14.45 -18.73 -4.37
C ILE A 62 -15.22 -17.46 -3.98
N PRO A 63 -16.40 -17.57 -3.34
CA PRO A 63 -17.12 -16.41 -2.83
C PRO A 63 -16.27 -15.61 -1.83
N GLY A 64 -16.17 -14.29 -2.03
CA GLY A 64 -15.34 -13.42 -1.19
C GLY A 64 -13.83 -13.54 -1.44
N ALA A 65 -13.43 -14.13 -2.58
CA ALA A 65 -12.03 -14.22 -2.93
C ALA A 65 -11.34 -12.84 -3.04
N PRO A 66 -10.03 -12.75 -2.77
CA PRO A 66 -9.31 -11.49 -2.81
C PRO A 66 -9.33 -10.84 -4.20
N GLN A 67 -9.77 -9.58 -4.24
CA GLN A 67 -9.77 -8.76 -5.44
C GLN A 67 -9.14 -7.40 -5.13
N THR A 68 -8.15 -7.01 -5.93
CA THR A 68 -7.47 -5.73 -5.80
C THR A 68 -7.60 -4.96 -7.11
N GLN A 69 -7.93 -3.68 -7.01
CA GLN A 69 -8.01 -2.75 -8.14
C GLN A 69 -7.18 -1.52 -7.80
N ALA A 70 -6.34 -1.06 -8.72
CA ALA A 70 -5.55 0.14 -8.54
C ALA A 70 -5.53 0.99 -9.81
N LEU A 71 -5.70 2.29 -9.63
CA LEU A 71 -5.50 3.32 -10.64
C LEU A 71 -4.27 4.13 -10.23
N ILE A 72 -3.28 4.18 -11.10
CA ILE A 72 -2.02 4.86 -10.86
C ILE A 72 -1.82 5.86 -11.99
N SER A 73 -1.53 7.10 -11.64
CA SER A 73 -1.24 8.15 -12.60
C SER A 73 0.03 8.88 -12.18
N GLN A 74 0.94 9.10 -13.13
CA GLN A 74 2.20 9.78 -12.91
C GLN A 74 2.45 10.82 -13.99
N LEU A 75 2.86 12.01 -13.56
CA LEU A 75 3.07 13.17 -14.41
C LEU A 75 4.47 13.74 -14.18
N PRO A 76 5.35 13.80 -15.20
CA PRO A 76 6.60 14.53 -15.09
C PRO A 76 6.34 16.04 -15.05
N VAL A 77 7.01 16.72 -14.13
CA VAL A 77 6.95 18.18 -13.96
C VAL A 77 8.34 18.76 -14.19
N TYR A 78 8.65 19.06 -15.45
CA TYR A 78 9.96 19.56 -15.87
C TYR A 78 10.40 20.83 -15.13
N ARG A 79 9.47 21.74 -14.83
CA ARG A 79 9.76 23.01 -14.12
C ARG A 79 10.29 22.78 -12.70
N LEU A 80 9.86 21.69 -12.06
CA LEU A 80 10.27 21.32 -10.70
C LEU A 80 11.33 20.21 -10.70
N ARG A 81 11.87 19.84 -11.88
CA ARG A 81 12.86 18.78 -12.05
C ARG A 81 12.44 17.47 -11.36
N GLY A 82 11.17 17.10 -11.51
CA GLY A 82 10.59 16.03 -10.71
C GLY A 82 9.32 15.47 -11.35
N GLY A 83 8.55 14.72 -10.58
CA GLY A 83 7.30 14.12 -10.99
C GLY A 83 6.28 14.09 -9.87
N ILE A 84 5.00 14.10 -10.23
CA ILE A 84 3.89 13.91 -9.30
C ILE A 84 3.27 12.55 -9.58
N SER A 85 2.83 11.86 -8.54
CA SER A 85 2.06 10.62 -8.66
C SER A 85 0.81 10.66 -7.82
N LEU A 86 -0.24 10.02 -8.34
CA LEU A 86 -1.49 9.79 -7.65
C LEU A 86 -1.85 8.31 -7.81
N GLN A 87 -2.22 7.69 -6.70
CA GLN A 87 -2.49 6.26 -6.64
C GLN A 87 -3.75 6.05 -5.81
N VAL A 88 -4.76 5.43 -6.40
CA VAL A 88 -5.99 5.04 -5.71
C VAL A 88 -6.11 3.54 -5.85
N ALA A 89 -6.13 2.84 -4.72
CA ALA A 89 -6.26 1.39 -4.67
C ALA A 89 -7.46 1.00 -3.81
N ASN A 90 -8.23 0.04 -4.29
CA ASN A 90 -9.29 -0.61 -3.55
C ASN A 90 -8.95 -2.10 -3.48
N ASP A 91 -8.77 -2.59 -2.27
CA ASP A 91 -8.46 -3.99 -1.98
C ASP A 91 -9.60 -4.61 -1.19
N GLN A 92 -10.14 -5.72 -1.67
CA GLN A 92 -11.20 -6.45 -1.02
C GLN A 92 -10.72 -7.86 -0.71
N VAL A 93 -10.79 -8.25 0.56
CA VAL A 93 -10.41 -9.58 1.06
C VAL A 93 -11.56 -10.08 1.93
N GLY A 94 -12.37 -11.01 1.41
CA GLY A 94 -13.56 -11.48 2.12
C GLY A 94 -14.55 -10.35 2.38
N GLN A 95 -14.88 -10.14 3.66
CA GLN A 95 -15.79 -9.08 4.13
C GLN A 95 -15.06 -7.78 4.54
N GLN A 96 -13.73 -7.74 4.37
CA GLN A 96 -12.92 -6.56 4.62
C GLN A 96 -12.62 -5.85 3.30
N GLN A 97 -12.77 -4.53 3.29
CA GLN A 97 -12.41 -3.67 2.18
C GLN A 97 -11.45 -2.58 2.65
N THR A 98 -10.34 -2.37 1.95
CA THR A 98 -9.36 -1.33 2.25
C THR A 98 -9.21 -0.42 1.03
N THR A 99 -9.59 0.84 1.16
CA THR A 99 -9.41 1.87 0.14
C THR A 99 -8.24 2.76 0.54
N ARG A 100 -7.23 2.86 -0.31
CA ARG A 100 -6.06 3.72 -0.12
C ARG A 100 -6.01 4.78 -1.21
N ALA A 101 -5.73 6.01 -0.82
CA ALA A 101 -5.45 7.10 -1.74
C ALA A 101 -4.13 7.75 -1.33
N VAL A 102 -3.13 7.68 -2.20
CA VAL A 102 -1.77 8.14 -1.95
C VAL A 102 -1.34 9.10 -3.05
N GLY A 103 -0.84 10.27 -2.65
CA GLY A 103 -0.20 11.23 -3.51
C GLY A 103 1.29 11.30 -3.21
N GLY A 104 2.11 11.49 -4.24
CA GLY A 104 3.56 11.59 -4.08
C GLY A 104 4.18 12.65 -4.98
N TYR A 105 5.35 13.10 -4.57
CA TYR A 105 6.22 13.95 -5.35
C TYR A 105 7.64 13.37 -5.37
N SER A 106 8.25 13.38 -6.54
CA SER A 106 9.64 13.01 -6.77
C SER A 106 10.45 14.22 -7.21
N TRP A 107 11.71 14.23 -6.82
CA TRP A 107 12.73 15.15 -7.27
C TRP A 107 13.87 14.35 -7.91
N HIS A 108 14.23 14.71 -9.13
CA HIS A 108 15.27 14.06 -9.91
C HIS A 108 16.56 14.90 -9.89
N LEU A 109 17.61 14.33 -9.29
CA LEU A 109 18.93 14.91 -9.21
C LEU A 109 19.88 14.21 -10.19
N PRO A 110 20.34 14.88 -11.28
CA PRO A 110 21.34 14.30 -12.17
C PRO A 110 22.70 14.24 -11.46
N VAL A 111 23.26 13.03 -11.35
CA VAL A 111 24.59 12.75 -10.78
C VAL A 111 25.45 12.09 -11.86
N GLY A 112 26.22 12.91 -12.56
CA GLY A 112 27.07 12.46 -13.67
C GLY A 112 26.24 11.96 -14.85
N LYS A 113 26.27 10.65 -15.11
CA LYS A 113 25.50 9.98 -16.17
C LYS A 113 24.21 9.32 -15.69
N ALA A 114 23.94 9.34 -14.39
CA ALA A 114 22.76 8.72 -13.78
C ALA A 114 21.86 9.80 -13.16
N THR A 115 20.58 9.46 -12.96
CA THR A 115 19.60 10.32 -12.29
C THR A 115 19.17 9.67 -11.00
N LEU A 116 19.37 10.36 -9.87
CA LEU A 116 18.88 9.93 -8.56
C LEU A 116 17.48 10.51 -8.34
N GLY A 117 16.49 9.64 -8.17
CA GLY A 117 15.13 10.04 -7.80
C GLY A 117 14.94 9.97 -6.28
N LEU A 118 14.72 11.11 -5.64
CA LEU A 118 14.27 11.20 -4.26
C LEU A 118 12.76 11.44 -4.27
N GLY A 119 11.98 10.74 -3.45
CA GLY A 119 10.54 10.94 -3.44
C GLY A 119 9.94 10.85 -2.05
N VAL A 120 8.84 11.56 -1.88
CA VAL A 120 7.99 11.53 -0.69
C VAL A 120 6.57 11.24 -1.13
N TYR A 121 5.85 10.44 -0.35
CA TYR A 121 4.43 10.23 -0.55
C TYR A 121 3.69 10.35 0.77
N GLY A 122 2.40 10.66 0.68
CA GLY A 122 1.48 10.70 1.79
C GLY A 122 0.09 10.32 1.30
N GLY A 123 -0.71 9.72 2.18
CA GLY A 123 -2.02 9.25 1.79
C GLY A 123 -2.90 8.90 2.98
N ILE A 124 -4.12 8.50 2.65
CA ILE A 124 -5.14 8.03 3.59
C ILE A 124 -5.51 6.59 3.25
N ALA A 125 -5.86 5.81 4.27
CA ALA A 125 -6.22 4.41 4.11
C ALA A 125 -7.47 4.11 4.94
N ALA A 126 -8.63 4.05 4.30
CA ALA A 126 -9.87 3.67 4.95
C ALA A 126 -10.05 2.14 4.89
N ARG A 127 -10.24 1.49 6.03
CA ARG A 127 -10.58 0.08 6.17
C ARG A 127 -12.02 -0.06 6.63
N THR A 128 -12.82 -0.77 5.86
CA THR A 128 -14.22 -1.09 6.17
C THR A 128 -14.34 -2.59 6.40
N LEU A 129 -15.08 -2.99 7.42
CA LEU A 129 -15.40 -4.38 7.72
C LEU A 129 -16.92 -4.53 7.82
N ASP A 130 -17.48 -5.45 7.02
CA ASP A 130 -18.89 -5.80 7.09
C ASP A 130 -19.10 -6.96 8.08
N GLY A 131 -19.39 -6.59 9.33
CA GLY A 131 -19.64 -7.51 10.43
C GLY A 131 -20.85 -8.41 10.24
N SER A 132 -21.89 -7.92 9.54
CA SER A 132 -23.15 -8.63 9.34
C SER A 132 -23.02 -9.94 8.56
N LYS A 133 -21.93 -10.10 7.81
CA LYS A 133 -21.64 -11.28 6.99
C LYS A 133 -20.59 -12.20 7.61
N LEU A 134 -20.12 -11.89 8.82
CA LEU A 134 -19.19 -12.73 9.57
C LEU A 134 -19.97 -13.86 10.26
N ILE A 135 -19.43 -15.08 10.20
CA ILE A 135 -20.02 -16.24 10.87
C ILE A 135 -18.98 -16.79 11.85
N ALA A 136 -19.22 -16.55 13.13
CA ALA A 136 -18.46 -17.11 14.24
C ALA A 136 -19.04 -18.48 14.68
N PRO A 137 -18.21 -19.46 15.08
CA PRO A 137 -18.65 -20.80 15.46
C PRO A 137 -19.65 -20.88 16.63
N GLN A 138 -19.67 -19.87 17.50
CA GLN A 138 -20.55 -19.80 18.67
C GLN A 138 -21.67 -18.77 18.54
N GLY A 139 -21.86 -18.18 17.34
CA GLY A 139 -22.87 -17.15 17.11
C GLY A 139 -24.24 -17.69 16.68
N SER A 140 -25.27 -16.87 16.86
CA SER A 140 -26.64 -17.13 16.41
C SER A 140 -27.01 -16.16 15.27
N TYR A 141 -27.61 -16.68 14.20
CA TYR A 141 -27.87 -15.92 12.96
C TYR A 141 -29.29 -16.13 12.41
N GLU A 142 -30.21 -16.74 13.18
CA GLU A 142 -31.56 -17.09 12.72
C GLU A 142 -32.56 -15.93 12.75
N SER A 143 -32.33 -14.89 13.55
CA SER A 143 -33.28 -13.75 13.70
C SER A 143 -32.61 -12.42 14.06
N VAL A 144 -31.48 -12.48 14.76
CA VAL A 144 -30.60 -11.34 15.09
C VAL A 144 -29.17 -11.83 14.83
N VAL A 145 -28.33 -11.00 14.23
CA VAL A 145 -26.90 -11.31 14.05
C VAL A 145 -26.23 -11.11 15.41
N ASP A 146 -25.88 -12.23 16.06
CA ASP A 146 -25.14 -12.24 17.31
C ASP A 146 -23.91 -13.15 17.15
N HIS A 147 -22.72 -12.55 17.12
CA HIS A 147 -21.48 -13.30 17.02
C HIS A 147 -21.07 -13.97 18.33
N ASN A 148 -21.75 -13.68 19.45
CA ASN A 148 -21.36 -14.04 20.82
C ASN A 148 -19.91 -13.64 21.15
N ASP A 149 -19.44 -12.57 20.50
CA ASP A 149 -18.11 -11.99 20.64
C ASP A 149 -18.22 -10.47 20.49
N ASN A 150 -17.80 -9.73 21.52
CA ASN A 150 -17.86 -8.28 21.57
C ASN A 150 -16.81 -7.59 20.67
N LEU A 151 -15.82 -8.34 20.15
CA LEU A 151 -14.78 -7.82 19.26
C LEU A 151 -15.20 -7.84 17.79
N LEU A 152 -16.27 -8.58 17.45
CA LEU A 152 -16.79 -8.65 16.10
C LEU A 152 -17.95 -7.66 15.95
N PRO A 153 -17.85 -6.69 15.03
CA PRO A 153 -18.97 -5.80 14.77
C PRO A 153 -20.14 -6.59 14.20
N THR A 154 -21.36 -6.21 14.56
CA THR A 154 -22.60 -6.76 13.99
C THR A 154 -23.12 -5.93 12.82
N THR A 155 -22.50 -4.77 12.59
CA THR A 155 -22.80 -3.79 11.52
C THR A 155 -21.56 -3.48 10.69
N LEU A 156 -21.71 -2.61 9.69
CA LEU A 156 -20.59 -2.10 8.91
C LEU A 156 -19.81 -1.06 9.73
N GLU A 157 -18.52 -1.31 9.92
CA GLU A 157 -17.60 -0.41 10.63
C GLU A 157 -16.51 0.07 9.67
N THR A 158 -16.13 1.35 9.78
CA THR A 158 -15.07 1.96 8.96
C THR A 158 -14.06 2.67 9.85
N ALA A 159 -12.79 2.32 9.70
CA ALA A 159 -11.63 2.99 10.27
C ALA A 159 -10.85 3.75 9.18
N ILE A 160 -10.26 4.91 9.49
CA ILE A 160 -9.45 5.74 8.58
C ILE A 160 -8.06 5.95 9.16
#